data_AF-A0A410PPM0-F1
#
_entry.id   AF-A0A410PPM0-F1
#
_cell.length_a   1.000
_cell.length_b   1.000
_cell.length_c   1.000
_cell.angle_alpha   90.00
_cell.angle_beta   90.00
_cell.angle_gamma   90.00
#
_symmetry.space_group_name_H-M   'P 1'
#
loop_
_entity.id
_entity.type
_entity.pdbx_description
1 polymer ?
#
loop_
_entity_poly.entity_id
_entity_poly.type
_entity_poly.pdbx_seq_one_letter_code
_entity_poly.pdbx_strand_id
1 'polypeptide(L)' 'MPIVKTYSGYCPELKKQNFLSVEYKPINLCGDPKTYYKCVSYTCEHQAFNGCQTADTECGCPIFAEVPRSF' A
#
# COMPACT_ATOMS: atom_id res chain seq x y z
N MET A 1 -10.55 -13.15 -4.04
CA MET A 1 -9.42 -13.30 -3.11
C MET A 1 -8.69 -11.97 -3.04
N PRO A 2 -8.18 -11.55 -1.86
CA PRO A 2 -7.30 -10.38 -1.78
C PRO A 2 -6.02 -10.64 -2.59
N ILE A 3 -5.48 -9.61 -3.21
CA ILE A 3 -4.23 -9.66 -3.97
C ILE A 3 -3.20 -8.87 -3.19
N VAL A 4 -2.05 -9.48 -2.91
CA VAL A 4 -0.91 -8.79 -2.30
C VAL A 4 0.07 -8.42 -3.41
N LYS A 5 0.42 -7.13 -3.50
CA LYS A 5 1.49 -6.65 -4.37
C LYS A 5 2.60 -6.03 -3.54
N THR A 6 3.83 -6.35 -3.87
CA THR A 6 4.99 -5.78 -3.21
C THR A 6 5.58 -4.68 -4.08
N TYR A 7 5.82 -3.53 -3.47
CA TYR A 7 6.47 -2.37 -4.09
C TYR A 7 7.78 -2.12 -3.34
N SER A 8 8.83 -1.76 -4.07
CA SER A 8 10.10 -1.35 -3.48
C SER A 8 10.27 0.15 -3.67
N GLY A 9 10.78 0.81 -2.64
CA GLY A 9 11.05 2.24 -2.72
C GLY A 9 11.93 2.71 -1.57
N TYR A 10 12.32 3.97 -1.62
CA TYR A 10 13.17 4.54 -0.58
C TYR A 10 12.35 4.91 0.66
N CYS A 11 12.77 4.47 1.83
CA CYS A 11 12.15 4.86 3.10
C CYS A 11 13.00 5.96 3.78
N PRO A 12 12.47 7.19 3.95
CA PRO A 12 13.21 8.27 4.58
C PRO A 12 13.49 8.03 6.06
N GLU A 13 12.65 7.28 6.77
CA GLU A 13 12.85 6.97 8.20
C GLU A 13 14.00 6.00 8.42
N LEU A 14 14.09 4.96 7.59
CA LEU A 14 15.17 3.96 7.67
C LEU A 14 16.43 4.35 6.87
N LYS A 15 16.35 5.43 6.08
CA LYS A 15 17.40 5.90 5.15
C LYS A 15 17.93 4.81 4.20
N LYS A 16 17.11 3.81 3.89
CA LYS A 16 17.44 2.67 3.01
C LYS A 16 16.26 2.33 2.10
N GLN A 17 16.53 1.52 1.09
CA GLN A 17 15.46 0.87 0.33
C GLN A 17 14.68 -0.08 1.24
N ASN A 18 13.36 -0.02 1.11
CA ASN A 18 12.44 -0.84 1.87
C ASN A 18 11.36 -1.41 0.93
N PHE A 19 10.73 -2.49 1.38
CA PHE A 19 9.64 -3.13 0.67
C PHE A 19 8.32 -2.84 1.38
N LEU A 20 7.30 -2.54 0.59
CA LEU A 20 5.93 -2.27 1.00
C LEU A 20 5.03 -3.31 0.36
N SER A 21 4.45 -4.18 1.19
CA SER A 21 3.44 -5.14 0.78
C SER A 21 2.07 -4.49 0.91
N VAL A 22 1.34 -4.38 -0.19
CA VAL A 22 0.02 -3.74 -0.26
C VAL A 22 -1.02 -4.79 -0.55
N GLU A 23 -2.03 -4.89 0.31
CA GLU A 23 -3.18 -5.77 0.12
C GLU A 23 -4.31 -5.01 -0.57
N TYR A 24 -4.75 -5.57 -1.69
CA TYR A 24 -5.89 -5.12 -2.47
C TYR A 24 -7.06 -6.07 -2.28
N LYS A 25 -8.25 -5.54 -2.00
CA LYS A 25 -9.49 -6.32 -2.03
C LYS A 25 -10.30 -5.98 -3.27
N PRO A 26 -10.93 -6.99 -3.90
CA PRO A 26 -11.87 -6.75 -4.99
C PRO A 26 -13.06 -5.96 -4.44
N ILE A 27 -13.42 -4.90 -5.14
CA ILE A 27 -14.64 -4.14 -4.93
C ILE A 27 -15.48 -4.24 -6.21
N ASN A 28 -16.78 -4.43 -6.03
CA ASN A 28 -17.73 -4.41 -7.12
C ASN A 28 -18.48 -3.09 -7.05
N LEU A 29 -18.45 -2.32 -8.13
CA LEU A 29 -19.26 -1.12 -8.25
C LEU A 29 -20.65 -1.53 -8.72
N CYS A 30 -21.69 -1.02 -8.05
CA CYS A 30 -23.06 -1.35 -8.41
C CYS A 30 -23.37 -0.87 -9.84
N GLY A 31 -23.72 -1.79 -10.73
CA GLY A 31 -24.04 -1.50 -12.13
C GLY A 31 -22.87 -1.58 -13.11
N ASP A 32 -21.64 -1.88 -12.65
CA ASP A 32 -20.50 -2.14 -13.53
C ASP A 32 -20.12 -3.63 -13.49
N PRO A 33 -20.00 -4.33 -14.64
CA PRO A 33 -19.61 -5.74 -14.66
C PRO A 33 -18.11 -5.96 -14.36
N LYS A 34 -17.30 -4.90 -14.25
CA LYS A 34 -15.86 -5.02 -13.97
C LYS A 34 -15.60 -5.13 -12.47
N THR A 35 -14.67 -6.03 -12.12
CA THR A 35 -14.10 -6.13 -10.78
C THR A 35 -12.99 -5.09 -10.65
N TYR A 36 -13.15 -4.15 -9.72
CA TYR A 36 -12.12 -3.18 -9.38
C TYR A 36 -11.39 -3.65 -8.12
N TYR A 37 -10.22 -3.10 -7.86
CA TYR A 37 -9.44 -3.42 -6.66
C TYR A 37 -9.19 -2.16 -5.85
N LYS A 38 -9.39 -2.23 -4.54
CA LYS A 38 -9.09 -1.15 -3.61
C LYS A 38 -8.02 -1.58 -2.63
N CYS A 39 -7.03 -0.72 -2.41
CA CYS A 39 -6.07 -0.90 -1.33
C CYS A 39 -6.80 -0.90 0.03
N VAL A 40 -6.59 -1.93 0.83
CA VAL A 40 -7.23 -2.08 2.15
C VAL A 40 -6.23 -2.16 3.29
N SER A 41 -5.00 -2.57 2.99
CA SER A 41 -3.93 -2.64 3.98
C SER A 41 -2.58 -2.49 3.29
N TYR A 42 -1.61 -2.04 4.04
CA TYR A 42 -0.22 -1.99 3.64
C TYR A 42 0.63 -2.42 4.83
N THR A 43 1.78 -3.02 4.54
CA THR A 43 2.71 -3.51 5.54
C THR A 43 4.13 -3.29 5.02
N CYS A 44 4.96 -2.57 5.75
CA CYS A 44 6.40 -2.49 5.50
C CYS A 44 7.18 -3.04 6.70
N GLU A 45 8.44 -3.44 6.47
CA GLU A 45 9.32 -3.95 7.55
C GLU A 45 9.39 -3.00 8.75
N HIS A 46 9.38 -1.69 8.49
CA HIS A 46 9.44 -0.66 9.53
C HIS A 46 8.16 -0.61 10.37
N GLN A 47 7.01 -0.55 9.70
CA GLN A 47 5.70 -0.48 10.35
C GLN A 47 5.44 -1.75 11.18
N ALA A 48 5.85 -2.92 10.67
CA ALA A 48 5.68 -4.18 11.37
C ALA A 48 6.53 -4.28 12.65
N PHE A 49 7.71 -3.65 12.67
CA PHE A 49 8.63 -3.72 13.81
C PHE A 49 8.42 -2.63 14.86
N ASN A 50 8.27 -1.37 14.42
CA ASN A 50 8.26 -0.20 15.31
C ASN A 50 7.05 0.74 15.11
N GLY A 51 6.13 0.40 14.21
CA GLY A 51 5.16 1.37 13.69
C GLY A 51 5.85 2.38 12.77
N CYS A 52 5.08 2.96 11.84
CA CYS A 52 5.60 3.97 10.92
C CYS A 52 4.68 5.18 10.99
N GLN A 53 5.19 6.30 11.51
CA GLN A 53 4.39 7.51 11.71
C GLN A 53 3.99 8.16 10.39
N THR A 54 4.75 7.89 9.33
CA THR A 54 4.49 8.38 7.97
C THR A 54 3.48 7.53 7.18
N ALA A 55 2.99 6.43 7.74
CA ALA A 55 2.07 5.54 7.04
C ALA A 55 0.58 5.90 7.27
N ASP A 56 0.24 6.42 8.45
CA ASP A 56 -1.15 6.71 8.86
C ASP A 56 -1.76 7.95 8.15
N THR A 57 -0.91 8.83 7.63
CA THR A 57 -1.34 10.03 6.91
C THR A 57 -1.27 9.79 5.41
N GLU A 58 -2.36 10.07 4.71
CA GLU A 58 -2.58 9.88 3.26
C GLU A 58 -1.55 10.51 2.29
N CYS A 59 -0.39 10.98 2.77
CA CYS A 59 0.65 11.71 2.02
C CYS A 59 2.11 11.49 2.51
N GLY A 60 2.43 10.58 3.44
CA GLY A 60 3.74 10.63 4.11
C GLY A 60 4.88 9.81 3.48
N CYS A 61 4.59 8.59 3.03
CA CYS A 61 5.64 7.65 2.68
C CYS A 61 5.79 7.59 1.13
N PRO A 62 6.97 7.94 0.58
CA PRO A 62 7.15 8.13 -0.87
C PRO A 62 6.91 6.86 -1.69
N ILE A 63 7.05 5.69 -1.07
CA ILE A 63 6.71 4.40 -1.69
C ILE A 63 5.21 4.36 -2.06
N PHE A 64 4.33 4.98 -1.27
CA PHE A 64 2.90 5.06 -1.58
C PHE A 64 2.56 5.93 -2.77
N ALA A 65 3.43 6.89 -3.14
CA ALA A 65 3.20 7.70 -4.33
C ALA A 65 3.25 6.85 -5.61
N GLU A 66 3.99 5.74 -5.58
CA GLU A 66 4.11 4.79 -6.69
C GLU A 66 3.05 3.67 -6.65
N VAL A 67 2.28 3.58 -5.56
CA VAL A 67 1.27 2.55 -5.35
C VAL A 67 -0.09 3.03 -5.88
N PRO A 68 -0.65 2.40 -6.93
CA PRO A 68 -2.01 2.72 -7.36
C PRO A 68 -3.00 2.39 -6.24
N ARG A 69 -3.81 3.38 -5.83
CA ARG A 69 -4.82 3.24 -4.75
C ARG A 69 -6.01 2.36 -5.18
N SER A 70 -6.28 2.33 -6.48
CA SER A 70 -7.29 1.49 -7.10
C SER A 70 -6.98 1.26 -8.58
N PHE A 71 -7.30 0.07 -9.10
CA PHE A 71 -7.22 -0.27 -10.52
C PHE A 71 -8.23 -1.35 -10.90
#